data_AF-A0A815SFX7-F1
#
_entry.id   AF-A0A815SFX7-F1
#
_cell.length_a   1.000
_cell.length_b   1.000
_cell.length_c   1.000
_cell.angle_alpha   90.00
_cell.angle_beta   90.00
_cell.angle_gamma   90.00
#
_symmetry.space_group_name_H-M   'P 1'
#
loop_
_entity.id
_entity.type
_entity.pdbx_description
1 polymer ?
#
loop_
_entity_poly.entity_id
_entity_poly.type
_entity_poly.pdbx_seq_one_letter_code
_entity_poly.pdbx_strand_id
1 'polypeptide(L)'
;MIPQPLSMRQVVSIILFCLVIFILIVLFLLQSSQCLKCSSYYFQNISSTAKTFYKVINNTEDEKLSIDHYSILCLDMGYRFDNEQYLPESPLLKVPSINSTRLYRLPYCYSQWKSSPNLSRSLTSCEHSLVMRLLMIIERICRKNNITFMLMYGSLLGSYRHHDIIPWDDDIDIIIPIEEHQRFIHIINQMNKTLVQHYVLLNGAGKLKYSKVFFKNTPSAGGYSWNFPFIDIFFYITNETHLWETTNPDNIIKKEYIFPLIMRPFGELWLPAPRKPEKFFNFDPYDNCIGHFWNHRYEIGQEQLSTKCNHLKHIYPFVERHNQSNSIEILRTNHTIIHTIFYN
;
A
#
# COMPACT_ATOMS: atom_id res chain seq x y z
N MET A 1 -60.99 -8.98 0.34
CA MET A 1 -60.55 -9.94 -0.68
C MET A 1 -59.52 -10.85 -0.05
N ILE A 2 -59.83 -12.13 0.11
CA ILE A 2 -58.91 -13.12 0.67
C ILE A 2 -57.89 -13.46 -0.43
N PRO A 3 -56.57 -13.33 -0.21
CA PRO A 3 -55.58 -13.65 -1.22
C PRO A 3 -55.68 -15.14 -1.60
N GLN A 4 -55.73 -15.43 -2.90
CA GLN A 4 -55.76 -16.81 -3.39
C GLN A 4 -54.47 -17.55 -3.01
N PRO A 5 -54.56 -18.83 -2.62
CA PRO A 5 -53.38 -19.62 -2.27
C PRO A 5 -52.46 -19.73 -3.48
N LEU A 6 -51.16 -19.49 -3.25
CA LEU A 6 -50.12 -19.65 -4.27
C LEU A 6 -50.16 -21.07 -4.82
N SER A 7 -50.11 -21.19 -6.15
CA SER A 7 -49.99 -22.50 -6.79
C SER A 7 -48.67 -23.17 -6.39
N MET A 8 -48.64 -24.51 -6.34
CA MET A 8 -47.42 -25.28 -6.07
C MET A 8 -46.22 -24.84 -6.93
N ARG A 9 -46.46 -24.44 -8.19
CA ARG A 9 -45.41 -23.91 -9.07
C ARG A 9 -44.85 -22.57 -8.58
N GLN A 10 -45.70 -21.65 -8.13
CA GLN A 10 -45.27 -20.36 -7.60
C GLN A 10 -44.49 -20.54 -6.28
N VAL A 11 -44.93 -21.46 -5.42
CA VAL A 11 -44.19 -21.80 -4.18
C VAL A 11 -42.80 -22.35 -4.50
N VAL A 12 -42.69 -23.27 -5.46
CA VAL A 12 -41.40 -23.82 -5.91
C VAL A 12 -40.49 -22.75 -6.52
N SER A 13 -41.03 -21.85 -7.35
CA SER A 13 -40.25 -20.74 -7.93
C SER A 13 -39.74 -19.75 -6.88
N ILE A 14 -40.55 -19.43 -5.87
CA ILE A 14 -40.14 -18.56 -4.75
C ILE A 14 -39.03 -19.25 -3.94
N ILE A 15 -39.16 -20.54 -3.65
CA ILE A 15 -38.14 -21.31 -2.94
C ILE A 15 -36.82 -21.34 -3.74
N LEU A 16 -36.87 -21.60 -5.05
CA LEU A 16 -35.67 -21.59 -5.90
C LEU A 16 -35.00 -20.20 -5.92
N PHE A 17 -35.79 -19.13 -6.04
CA PHE A 17 -35.29 -17.76 -6.06
C PHE A 17 -34.63 -17.39 -4.72
N CYS A 18 -35.26 -17.73 -3.59
CA CYS A 18 -34.69 -17.56 -2.27
C CYS A 18 -33.41 -18.40 -2.08
N LEU A 19 -33.35 -19.62 -2.65
CA LEU A 19 -32.16 -20.47 -2.59
C LEU A 19 -31.00 -19.87 -3.38
N VAL A 20 -31.26 -19.31 -4.57
CA VAL A 20 -30.25 -18.61 -5.38
C VAL A 20 -29.74 -17.36 -4.67
N ILE A 21 -30.63 -16.55 -4.09
CA ILE A 21 -30.23 -15.38 -3.28
C ILE A 21 -29.39 -15.83 -2.08
N PHE A 22 -29.81 -16.88 -1.38
CA PHE A 22 -29.05 -17.44 -0.25
C PHE A 22 -27.66 -17.93 -0.69
N ILE A 23 -27.55 -18.63 -1.81
CA ILE A 23 -26.27 -19.07 -2.37
C ILE A 23 -25.40 -17.88 -2.76
N LEU A 24 -25.97 -16.84 -3.39
CA LEU A 24 -25.23 -15.62 -3.73
C LEU A 24 -24.76 -14.86 -2.48
N ILE A 25 -25.59 -14.76 -1.45
CA ILE A 25 -25.22 -14.17 -0.15
C ILE A 25 -24.13 -15.01 0.52
N VAL A 26 -24.24 -16.34 0.52
CA VAL A 26 -23.23 -17.24 1.07
C VAL A 26 -21.93 -17.17 0.29
N LEU A 27 -21.96 -17.09 -1.05
CA LEU A 27 -20.76 -16.91 -1.88
C LEU A 27 -20.11 -15.54 -1.64
N PHE A 28 -20.90 -14.47 -1.52
CA PHE A 28 -20.42 -13.13 -1.17
C PHE A 28 -19.80 -13.11 0.24
N LEU A 29 -20.44 -13.75 1.22
CA LEU A 29 -19.92 -13.92 2.57
C LEU A 29 -18.70 -14.84 2.62
N LEU A 30 -18.59 -15.84 1.74
CA LEU A 30 -17.42 -16.71 1.63
C LEU A 30 -16.24 -15.96 1.00
N GLN A 31 -16.50 -15.13 -0.01
CA GLN A 31 -15.49 -14.28 -0.66
C GLN A 31 -14.99 -13.19 0.29
N SER A 32 -15.87 -12.59 1.12
CA SER A 32 -15.45 -11.71 2.22
C SER A 32 -14.76 -12.49 3.35
N SER A 33 -15.17 -13.74 3.62
CA SER A 33 -14.54 -14.60 4.63
C SER A 33 -13.14 -15.06 4.23
N GLN A 34 -12.78 -15.12 2.95
CA GLN A 34 -11.40 -15.41 2.55
C GLN A 34 -10.44 -14.26 2.88
N CYS A 35 -10.93 -13.01 2.90
CA CYS A 35 -10.18 -11.87 3.46
C CYS A 35 -10.18 -11.84 4.99
N LEU A 36 -11.26 -12.29 5.66
CA LEU A 36 -11.38 -12.31 7.13
C LEU A 36 -10.79 -13.56 7.82
N LYS A 37 -10.57 -14.67 7.11
CA LYS A 37 -9.98 -15.91 7.66
C LYS A 37 -8.50 -15.79 8.00
N CYS A 38 -7.84 -14.69 7.65
CA CYS A 38 -6.54 -14.34 8.22
C CYS A 38 -6.62 -13.87 9.68
N SER A 39 -7.81 -13.65 10.26
CA SER A 39 -7.94 -13.00 11.57
C SER A 39 -8.61 -13.82 12.69
N SER A 40 -9.36 -14.91 12.41
CA SER A 40 -10.28 -15.44 13.43
C SER A 40 -10.11 -16.90 13.87
N TYR A 41 -9.19 -17.70 13.32
CA TYR A 41 -9.10 -19.13 13.68
C TYR A 41 -8.10 -19.48 14.80
N TYR A 42 -7.36 -18.50 15.35
CA TYR A 42 -6.35 -18.75 16.39
C TYR A 42 -6.55 -17.98 17.70
N PHE A 43 -7.64 -17.22 17.85
CA PHE A 43 -7.87 -16.40 19.04
C PHE A 43 -9.20 -16.74 19.70
N GLN A 44 -9.22 -17.86 20.42
CA GLN A 44 -10.11 -18.00 21.57
C GLN A 44 -9.40 -18.15 22.92
N ASN A 45 -8.07 -18.18 23.00
CA ASN A 45 -7.39 -18.30 24.30
C ASN A 45 -5.96 -17.72 24.34
N ILE A 46 -5.78 -16.43 24.08
CA ILE A 46 -4.53 -15.74 24.44
C ILE A 46 -4.85 -14.42 25.15
N SER A 47 -5.44 -14.57 26.33
CA SER A 47 -5.35 -13.58 27.40
C SER A 47 -4.55 -14.24 28.51
N SER A 48 -3.47 -13.59 28.96
CA SER A 48 -2.55 -13.94 30.06
C SER A 48 -1.32 -14.84 29.80
N THR A 49 -1.19 -15.55 28.66
CA THR A 49 -0.09 -16.54 28.45
C THR A 49 1.18 -16.04 27.74
N ALA A 50 1.25 -14.77 27.32
CA ALA A 50 2.45 -14.24 26.64
C ALA A 50 3.68 -14.11 27.56
N LYS A 51 3.50 -14.09 28.89
CA LYS A 51 4.62 -14.05 29.85
C LYS A 51 5.13 -15.44 30.26
N THR A 52 4.34 -16.49 30.06
CA THR A 52 4.67 -17.85 30.52
C THR A 52 5.36 -18.69 29.45
N PHE A 53 5.20 -18.34 28.17
CA PHE A 53 5.81 -19.08 27.05
C PHE A 53 7.34 -18.95 26.96
N TYR A 54 7.93 -17.93 27.59
CA TYR A 54 9.38 -17.70 27.60
C TYR A 54 10.17 -18.66 28.50
N LYS A 55 9.52 -19.46 29.36
CA LYS A 55 10.21 -20.31 30.35
C LYS A 55 10.27 -21.80 29.99
N VAL A 56 9.62 -22.23 28.91
CA VAL A 56 9.49 -23.67 28.58
C VAL A 56 10.43 -24.13 27.44
N ILE A 57 11.04 -23.21 26.68
CA ILE A 57 11.93 -23.54 25.55
C ILE A 57 13.41 -23.56 25.99
N ASN A 58 13.73 -24.24 27.09
CA ASN A 58 15.12 -24.41 27.54
C ASN A 58 15.55 -25.87 27.70
N ASN A 59 14.72 -26.84 27.30
CA ASN A 59 15.08 -28.25 27.33
C ASN A 59 14.56 -28.93 26.06
N THR A 60 15.36 -28.93 24.99
CA THR A 60 15.44 -29.98 23.97
C THR A 60 16.52 -29.58 22.95
N GLU A 61 17.53 -30.42 22.83
CA GLU A 61 18.69 -30.30 21.92
C GLU A 61 18.32 -30.67 20.48
N ASP A 62 17.26 -30.09 19.92
CA ASP A 62 16.90 -30.30 18.52
C ASP A 62 17.08 -29.01 17.70
N GLU A 63 17.70 -29.18 16.54
CA GLU A 63 18.19 -28.15 15.64
C GLU A 63 17.23 -26.97 15.42
N LYS A 64 17.69 -25.77 15.80
CA LYS A 64 17.34 -24.43 15.29
C LYS A 64 16.22 -24.37 14.23
N LEU A 65 14.99 -24.53 14.68
CA LEU A 65 13.84 -23.81 14.11
C LEU A 65 13.49 -22.69 15.08
N SER A 66 14.37 -21.67 15.15
CA SER A 66 13.96 -20.40 15.74
C SER A 66 12.87 -19.85 14.83
N ILE A 67 11.61 -19.89 15.29
CA ILE A 67 10.57 -19.03 14.74
C ILE A 67 11.18 -17.63 14.72
N ASP A 68 11.49 -17.12 13.53
CA ASP A 68 12.32 -15.93 13.43
C ASP A 68 11.59 -14.75 14.09
N HIS A 69 12.34 -13.95 14.84
CA HIS A 69 11.79 -12.81 15.56
C HIS A 69 11.03 -11.86 14.62
N TYR A 70 11.42 -11.85 13.34
CA TYR A 70 10.82 -11.03 12.28
C TYR A 70 9.38 -11.46 11.97
N SER A 71 9.10 -12.75 11.91
CA SER A 71 7.79 -13.35 11.67
C SER A 71 6.86 -13.09 12.85
N ILE A 72 7.39 -13.14 14.08
CA ILE A 72 6.63 -12.79 15.28
C ILE A 72 6.31 -11.29 15.29
N LEU A 73 7.30 -10.43 15.02
CA LEU A 73 7.09 -8.99 14.89
C LEU A 73 6.08 -8.69 13.79
N CYS A 74 6.15 -9.41 12.67
CA CYS A 74 5.24 -9.28 11.55
C CYS A 74 3.79 -9.58 11.93
N LEU A 75 3.59 -10.65 12.70
CA LEU A 75 2.27 -11.05 13.19
C LEU A 75 1.73 -10.06 14.23
N ASP A 76 2.55 -9.62 15.19
CA ASP A 76 2.13 -8.64 16.22
C ASP A 76 1.84 -7.26 15.62
N MET A 77 2.69 -6.81 14.70
CA MET A 77 2.44 -5.61 13.94
C MET A 77 1.17 -5.80 13.12
N GLY A 78 1.07 -6.92 12.38
CA GLY A 78 -0.06 -7.44 11.60
C GLY A 78 -1.46 -7.24 12.18
N TYR A 79 -1.59 -7.54 13.48
CA TYR A 79 -2.87 -7.80 14.13
C TYR A 79 -3.61 -6.54 14.64
N ARG A 80 -2.97 -5.36 14.69
CA ARG A 80 -3.54 -4.17 15.39
C ARG A 80 -4.05 -3.05 14.48
N PHE A 81 -4.89 -3.34 13.50
CA PHE A 81 -5.56 -2.29 12.73
C PHE A 81 -7.07 -2.47 12.70
N ASP A 82 -7.70 -2.12 13.83
CA ASP A 82 -9.12 -1.85 13.83
C ASP A 82 -9.43 -0.61 12.97
N ASN A 83 -10.50 -0.75 12.20
CA ASN A 83 -10.78 -0.02 10.97
C ASN A 83 -11.28 1.42 11.20
N GLU A 84 -11.30 2.20 10.12
CA GLU A 84 -12.11 3.44 9.89
C GLU A 84 -11.50 4.83 10.18
N GLN A 85 -10.41 4.98 10.94
CA GLN A 85 -9.89 6.34 11.27
C GLN A 85 -8.89 6.97 10.28
N TYR A 86 -8.67 6.37 9.10
CA TYR A 86 -7.55 6.72 8.21
C TYR A 86 -7.91 7.63 7.02
N LEU A 87 -9.10 8.22 7.03
CA LEU A 87 -9.52 9.13 5.96
C LEU A 87 -9.21 10.58 6.34
N PRO A 88 -8.77 11.41 5.39
CA PRO A 88 -8.65 12.84 5.63
C PRO A 88 -10.05 13.44 5.86
N GLU A 89 -10.20 14.26 6.91
CA GLU A 89 -11.40 15.08 7.16
C GLU A 89 -11.47 16.30 6.19
N SER A 90 -10.79 16.22 5.05
CA SER A 90 -10.58 17.35 4.15
C SER A 90 -11.81 17.60 3.28
N PRO A 91 -12.35 18.83 3.23
CA PRO A 91 -13.39 19.17 2.27
C PRO A 91 -12.85 19.24 0.83
N LEU A 92 -11.53 19.38 0.66
CA LEU A 92 -10.84 19.50 -0.62
C LEU A 92 -10.40 18.14 -1.20
N LEU A 93 -9.95 17.23 -0.34
CA LEU A 93 -9.53 15.88 -0.74
C LEU A 93 -10.63 14.88 -0.41
N LYS A 94 -11.36 14.46 -1.44
CA LYS A 94 -12.43 13.47 -1.31
C LYS A 94 -11.98 12.15 -1.92
N VAL A 95 -12.28 11.07 -1.21
CA VAL A 95 -12.05 9.72 -1.71
C VAL A 95 -13.07 9.41 -2.82
N PRO A 96 -12.60 8.91 -3.98
CA PRO A 96 -13.45 8.38 -5.06
C PRO A 96 -14.35 7.22 -4.61
N SER A 97 -15.38 6.90 -5.40
CA SER A 97 -16.19 5.70 -5.13
C SER A 97 -15.57 4.42 -5.72
N ILE A 98 -15.76 3.29 -5.05
CA ILE A 98 -15.33 1.95 -5.45
C ILE A 98 -16.56 1.09 -5.78
N ASN A 99 -16.60 0.44 -6.96
CA ASN A 99 -17.70 -0.43 -7.40
C ASN A 99 -19.09 0.24 -7.25
N SER A 100 -19.18 1.55 -7.52
CA SER A 100 -20.38 2.39 -7.31
C SER A 100 -20.80 2.57 -5.83
N THR A 101 -19.95 2.18 -4.88
CA THR A 101 -20.14 2.35 -3.43
C THR A 101 -19.05 3.22 -2.82
N ARG A 102 -19.35 3.92 -1.73
CA ARG A 102 -18.32 4.65 -0.97
C ARG A 102 -17.68 3.70 0.06
N LEU A 103 -16.82 2.81 -0.43
CA LEU A 103 -15.98 2.00 0.45
C LEU A 103 -14.75 2.79 0.88
N TYR A 104 -14.37 2.60 2.13
CA TYR A 104 -13.23 3.28 2.74
C TYR A 104 -11.92 2.49 2.62
N ARG A 105 -12.01 1.21 2.22
CA ARG A 105 -10.88 0.33 1.94
C ARG A 105 -11.05 -0.35 0.59
N LEU A 106 -9.92 -0.62 -0.03
CA LEU A 106 -9.84 -1.36 -1.28
C LEU A 106 -9.75 -2.86 -0.96
N PRO A 107 -10.44 -3.75 -1.70
CA PRO A 107 -10.32 -5.19 -1.55
C PRO A 107 -8.96 -5.63 -2.10
N TYR A 108 -7.92 -5.46 -1.30
CA TYR A 108 -6.54 -5.60 -1.75
C TYR A 108 -5.78 -6.56 -0.85
N CYS A 109 -5.09 -7.54 -1.46
CA CYS A 109 -4.34 -8.54 -0.72
C CYS A 109 -3.06 -8.90 -1.49
N TYR A 110 -1.99 -8.15 -1.21
CA TYR A 110 -0.66 -8.37 -1.81
C TYR A 110 -0.19 -9.84 -1.71
N SER A 111 -0.52 -10.51 -0.61
CA SER A 111 -0.11 -11.89 -0.34
C SER A 111 -0.74 -12.93 -1.28
N GLN A 112 -1.86 -12.59 -1.95
CA GLN A 112 -2.51 -13.49 -2.92
C GLN A 112 -1.80 -13.53 -4.27
N TRP A 113 -0.90 -12.58 -4.54
CA TRP A 113 -0.28 -12.46 -5.85
C TRP A 113 0.89 -13.43 -5.98
N LYS A 114 0.89 -14.19 -7.07
CA LYS A 114 2.02 -15.06 -7.42
C LYS A 114 3.19 -14.21 -7.91
N SER A 115 4.41 -14.71 -7.74
CA SER A 115 5.59 -14.07 -8.32
C SER A 115 5.81 -14.54 -9.77
N SER A 116 6.10 -13.62 -10.67
CA SER A 116 6.52 -13.91 -12.05
C SER A 116 8.01 -14.25 -12.09
N PRO A 117 8.46 -15.24 -12.89
CA PRO A 117 9.89 -15.52 -13.05
C PRO A 117 10.65 -14.39 -13.76
N ASN A 118 9.98 -13.57 -14.60
CA ASN A 118 10.62 -12.49 -15.34
C ASN A 118 10.78 -11.22 -14.51
N LEU A 119 9.85 -10.96 -13.60
CA LEU A 119 9.88 -9.86 -12.64
C LEU A 119 9.21 -10.35 -11.35
N SER A 120 10.04 -10.91 -10.46
CA SER A 120 9.60 -11.46 -9.18
C SER A 120 9.10 -10.36 -8.27
N ARG A 121 8.22 -10.72 -7.32
CA ARG A 121 7.90 -9.81 -6.23
C ARG A 121 9.14 -9.53 -5.39
N SER A 122 9.39 -8.26 -5.08
CA SER A 122 10.61 -7.87 -4.34
C SER A 122 10.39 -7.87 -2.83
N LEU A 123 9.17 -7.57 -2.39
CA LEU A 123 8.76 -7.72 -1.01
C LEU A 123 8.09 -9.08 -0.76
N THR A 124 8.46 -9.72 0.35
CA THR A 124 7.63 -10.77 0.95
C THR A 124 6.31 -10.17 1.43
N SER A 125 5.31 -11.03 1.67
CA SER A 125 4.04 -10.58 2.26
C SER A 125 4.23 -9.87 3.62
N CYS A 126 5.26 -10.26 4.36
CA CYS A 126 5.58 -9.66 5.64
C CYS A 126 6.15 -8.25 5.48
N GLU A 127 7.17 -8.08 4.63
CA GLU A 127 7.78 -6.77 4.42
C GLU A 127 6.80 -5.78 3.80
N HIS A 128 5.96 -6.25 2.88
CA HIS A 128 4.85 -5.45 2.35
C HIS A 128 3.94 -4.96 3.48
N SER A 129 3.52 -5.87 4.37
CA SER A 129 2.70 -5.51 5.52
C SER A 129 3.39 -4.51 6.45
N LEU A 130 4.71 -4.63 6.64
CA LEU A 130 5.50 -3.72 7.46
C LEU A 130 5.63 -2.34 6.80
N VAL A 131 5.97 -2.25 5.52
CA VAL A 131 6.11 -0.95 4.85
C VAL A 131 4.77 -0.22 4.74
N MET A 132 3.67 -0.96 4.51
CA MET A 132 2.32 -0.38 4.55
C MET A 132 1.94 0.13 5.94
N ARG A 133 2.32 -0.59 7.01
CA ARG A 133 2.16 -0.12 8.40
C ARG A 133 2.91 1.18 8.64
N LEU A 134 4.12 1.26 8.14
CA LEU A 134 4.94 2.46 8.26
C LEU A 134 4.28 3.64 7.54
N LEU A 135 3.75 3.41 6.35
CA LEU A 135 3.04 4.41 5.56
C LEU A 135 1.79 4.90 6.29
N MET A 136 1.03 4.01 6.94
CA MET A 136 -0.13 4.39 7.76
C MET A 136 0.25 5.25 8.96
N ILE A 137 1.38 4.96 9.62
CA ILE A 137 1.89 5.79 10.71
C ILE A 137 2.21 7.20 10.18
N ILE A 138 2.91 7.27 9.05
CA ILE A 138 3.27 8.55 8.41
C ILE A 138 2.04 9.33 7.96
N GLU A 139 1.07 8.68 7.30
CA GLU A 139 -0.21 9.29 6.91
C GLU A 139 -0.89 9.91 8.13
N ARG A 140 -1.03 9.13 9.21
CA ARG A 140 -1.70 9.58 10.43
C ARG A 140 -0.99 10.77 11.07
N ILE A 141 0.34 10.77 11.08
CA ILE A 141 1.15 11.90 11.56
C ILE A 141 0.88 13.13 10.71
N CYS A 142 0.96 12.97 9.40
CA CYS A 142 0.79 14.08 8.47
C CYS A 142 -0.60 14.69 8.60
N ARG A 143 -1.64 13.86 8.60
CA ARG A 143 -3.03 14.28 8.78
C ARG A 143 -3.27 14.98 10.11
N LYS A 144 -2.80 14.43 11.23
CA LYS A 144 -2.99 15.05 12.57
C LYS A 144 -2.28 16.40 12.73
N ASN A 145 -1.20 16.62 11.98
CA ASN A 145 -0.39 17.83 12.08
C ASN A 145 -0.59 18.79 10.89
N ASN A 146 -1.56 18.51 10.01
CA ASN A 146 -1.79 19.27 8.78
C ASN A 146 -0.52 19.42 7.93
N ILE A 147 0.28 18.35 7.82
CA ILE A 147 1.41 18.27 6.91
C ILE A 147 0.90 17.62 5.62
N THR A 148 1.08 18.30 4.50
CA THR A 148 0.74 17.72 3.20
C THR A 148 1.89 16.85 2.74
N PHE A 149 1.60 15.61 2.35
CA PHE A 149 2.52 14.76 1.61
C PHE A 149 1.82 14.25 0.36
N MET A 150 2.58 13.77 -0.63
CA MET A 150 2.03 13.09 -1.78
C MET A 150 2.93 11.93 -2.25
N LEU A 151 2.32 10.92 -2.88
CA LEU A 151 3.05 9.86 -3.57
C LEU A 151 3.90 10.44 -4.70
N MET A 152 5.13 9.95 -4.85
CA MET A 152 6.06 10.33 -5.91
C MET A 152 6.78 9.11 -6.49
N TYR A 153 7.53 9.27 -7.58
CA TYR A 153 8.43 8.25 -8.14
C TYR A 153 7.79 6.87 -8.36
N GLY A 154 8.45 5.78 -7.93
CA GLY A 154 7.98 4.40 -8.12
C GLY A 154 6.63 4.16 -7.47
N SER A 155 6.40 4.80 -6.32
CA SER A 155 5.12 4.74 -5.60
C SER A 155 3.96 5.42 -6.34
N LEU A 156 4.20 6.57 -6.99
CA LEU A 156 3.20 7.19 -7.85
C LEU A 156 2.85 6.31 -9.05
N LEU A 157 3.86 5.68 -9.66
CA LEU A 157 3.65 4.72 -10.75
C LEU A 157 2.90 3.48 -10.27
N GLY A 158 3.22 2.94 -9.10
CA GLY A 158 2.49 1.85 -8.47
C GLY A 158 1.02 2.18 -8.25
N SER A 159 0.74 3.34 -7.64
CA SER A 159 -0.62 3.86 -7.49
C SER A 159 -1.34 4.03 -8.84
N TYR A 160 -0.61 4.45 -9.87
CA TYR A 160 -1.17 4.65 -11.21
C TYR A 160 -1.43 3.33 -11.96
N ARG A 161 -0.57 2.32 -11.79
CA ARG A 161 -0.56 1.12 -12.64
C ARG A 161 -1.10 -0.13 -11.96
N HIS A 162 -0.99 -0.22 -10.63
CA HIS A 162 -1.31 -1.41 -9.84
C HIS A 162 -2.26 -1.14 -8.67
N HIS A 163 -2.54 0.13 -8.37
CA HIS A 163 -3.23 0.55 -7.15
C HIS A 163 -2.53 0.12 -5.85
N ASP A 164 -1.22 -0.15 -5.91
CA ASP A 164 -0.33 -0.50 -4.79
C ASP A 164 1.12 -0.33 -5.23
N ILE A 165 2.10 -0.65 -4.38
CA ILE A 165 3.50 -0.80 -4.78
C ILE A 165 3.61 -1.66 -6.05
N ILE A 166 4.54 -1.30 -6.93
CA ILE A 166 4.84 -2.11 -8.10
C ILE A 166 5.33 -3.48 -7.59
N PRO A 167 4.86 -4.62 -8.12
CA PRO A 167 5.15 -5.93 -7.52
C PRO A 167 6.65 -6.20 -7.34
N TRP A 168 7.46 -5.77 -8.31
CA TRP A 168 8.91 -5.93 -8.32
C TRP A 168 9.66 -4.70 -7.78
N ASP A 169 9.01 -3.86 -6.98
CA ASP A 169 9.60 -2.70 -6.30
C ASP A 169 9.64 -2.97 -4.79
N ASP A 170 10.62 -2.40 -4.08
CA ASP A 170 10.94 -2.80 -2.69
C ASP A 170 10.90 -1.68 -1.66
N ASP A 171 10.54 -0.47 -2.05
CA ASP A 171 10.38 0.68 -1.17
C ASP A 171 9.17 1.55 -1.53
N ILE A 172 8.96 2.60 -0.73
CA ILE A 172 7.90 3.58 -0.95
C ILE A 172 8.50 4.97 -0.91
N ASP A 173 8.10 5.78 -1.88
CA ASP A 173 8.53 7.16 -2.05
C ASP A 173 7.38 8.13 -1.80
N ILE A 174 7.58 9.07 -0.88
CA ILE A 174 6.71 10.22 -0.73
C ILE A 174 7.50 11.51 -0.70
N ILE A 175 6.81 12.62 -0.96
CA ILE A 175 7.41 13.95 -0.95
C ILE A 175 6.58 14.93 -0.10
N ILE A 176 7.28 15.79 0.63
CA ILE A 176 6.73 16.75 1.61
C ILE A 176 7.29 18.16 1.32
N PRO A 177 6.57 19.28 1.56
CA PRO A 177 7.17 20.61 1.50
C PRO A 177 8.42 20.72 2.39
N ILE A 178 9.49 21.36 1.91
CA ILE A 178 10.72 21.51 2.69
C ILE A 178 10.51 22.33 3.97
N GLU A 179 9.54 23.24 3.95
CA GLU A 179 9.18 24.07 5.12
C GLU A 179 8.67 23.20 6.28
N GLU A 180 8.13 22.02 5.96
CA GLU A 180 7.59 21.07 6.92
C GLU A 180 8.64 20.08 7.44
N HIS A 181 9.82 20.02 6.82
CA HIS A 181 10.87 19.04 7.16
C HIS A 181 11.20 19.05 8.66
N GLN A 182 11.49 20.22 9.24
CA GLN A 182 11.86 20.29 10.66
C GLN A 182 10.73 19.82 11.58
N ARG A 183 9.48 20.20 11.27
CA ARG A 183 8.30 19.79 12.04
C ARG A 183 8.06 18.29 11.94
N PHE A 184 8.12 17.74 10.72
CA PHE A 184 7.97 16.31 10.47
C PHE A 184 9.02 15.48 11.22
N ILE A 185 10.31 15.84 11.10
CA ILE A 185 11.40 15.14 11.77
C ILE A 185 11.31 15.26 13.30
N HIS A 186 10.86 16.40 13.82
CA HIS A 186 10.62 16.55 15.25
C HIS A 186 9.56 15.56 15.76
N ILE A 187 8.44 15.43 15.05
CA ILE A 187 7.35 14.50 15.42
C ILE A 187 7.84 13.04 15.35
N ILE A 188 8.53 12.66 14.27
CA ILE A 188 9.08 11.30 14.14
C ILE A 188 10.10 11.01 15.26
N ASN A 189 10.93 11.99 15.63
CA ASN A 189 11.88 11.84 16.74
C ASN A 189 11.23 11.61 18.10
N GLN A 190 10.04 12.17 18.34
CA GLN A 190 9.29 11.87 19.55
C GLN A 190 8.85 10.39 19.59
N MET A 191 8.62 9.78 18.42
CA MET A 191 8.31 8.35 18.27
C MET A 191 9.54 7.43 18.23
N ASN A 192 10.73 7.99 18.01
CA ASN A 192 12.01 7.26 18.03
C ASN A 192 12.26 6.56 19.37
N LYS A 193 11.66 7.04 20.46
CA LYS A 193 11.75 6.37 21.75
C LYS A 193 11.02 5.02 21.80
N THR A 194 10.14 4.71 20.85
CA THR A 194 9.23 3.56 20.94
C THR A 194 9.29 2.59 19.76
N LEU A 195 9.18 3.06 18.50
CA LEU A 195 8.88 2.15 17.38
C LEU A 195 9.59 2.47 16.05
N VAL A 196 9.63 3.74 15.65
CA VAL A 196 10.08 4.18 14.32
C VAL A 196 11.34 5.04 14.44
N GLN A 197 12.33 4.77 13.61
CA GLN A 197 13.52 5.59 13.44
C GLN A 197 13.46 6.36 12.13
N HIS A 198 14.23 7.45 12.08
CA HIS A 198 14.52 8.15 10.85
C HIS A 198 16.03 8.28 10.71
N TYR A 199 16.50 8.35 9.46
CA TYR A 199 17.87 8.64 9.10
C TYR A 199 17.86 9.72 8.03
N VAL A 200 18.57 10.82 8.26
CA VAL A 200 18.67 11.93 7.30
C VAL A 200 19.91 11.72 6.45
N LEU A 201 19.72 11.62 5.13
CA LEU A 201 20.80 11.60 4.16
C LEU A 201 21.06 13.02 3.66
N LEU A 202 22.33 13.33 3.47
CA LEU A 202 22.78 14.59 2.87
C LEU A 202 23.29 14.29 1.47
N ASN A 203 22.95 15.12 0.49
CA ASN A 203 23.61 15.07 -0.81
C ASN A 203 25.11 15.44 -0.68
N GLY A 204 25.90 15.19 -1.73
CA GLY A 204 27.36 15.42 -1.72
C GLY A 204 27.81 16.86 -1.40
N ALA A 205 26.90 17.85 -1.47
CA ALA A 205 27.16 19.23 -1.07
C ALA A 205 26.75 19.56 0.38
N GLY A 206 26.24 18.58 1.14
CA GLY A 206 25.82 18.74 2.54
C GLY A 206 24.56 19.57 2.75
N LYS A 207 23.85 19.96 1.69
CA LYS A 207 22.79 20.97 1.71
C LYS A 207 21.38 20.38 1.56
N LEU A 208 21.23 19.30 0.80
CA LEU A 208 19.92 18.79 0.41
C LEU A 208 19.67 17.47 1.15
N LYS A 209 18.47 17.35 1.72
CA LYS A 209 18.09 16.28 2.63
C LYS A 209 17.02 15.43 1.98
N TYR A 210 17.17 14.13 2.06
CA TYR A 210 16.04 13.21 2.03
C TYR A 210 16.16 12.32 3.27
N SER A 211 15.05 11.74 3.71
CA SER A 211 15.03 10.95 4.94
C SER A 211 14.50 9.56 4.69
N LYS A 212 15.14 8.56 5.28
CA LYS A 212 14.59 7.21 5.38
C LYS A 212 13.89 7.07 6.72
N VAL A 213 12.66 6.59 6.70
CA VAL A 213 11.90 6.24 7.91
C VAL A 213 11.73 4.73 7.94
N PHE A 214 11.96 4.08 9.08
CA PHE A 214 11.96 2.61 9.21
C PHE A 214 11.64 2.16 10.63
N PHE A 215 11.30 0.88 10.82
CA PHE A 215 11.09 0.33 12.15
C PHE A 215 12.42 -0.04 12.82
N LYS A 216 12.53 0.27 14.12
CA LYS A 216 13.73 0.00 14.92
C LYS A 216 14.14 -1.48 14.95
N ASN A 217 13.14 -2.35 15.01
CA ASN A 217 13.35 -3.79 15.23
C ASN A 217 13.31 -4.60 13.94
N THR A 218 13.67 -3.97 12.82
CA THR A 218 13.78 -4.65 11.52
C THR A 218 15.25 -4.82 11.13
N PRO A 219 15.62 -5.78 10.27
CA PRO A 219 17.00 -5.99 9.87
C PRO A 219 17.60 -4.75 9.20
N SER A 220 18.89 -4.50 9.44
CA SER A 220 19.61 -3.43 8.74
C SER A 220 19.59 -3.66 7.23
N ALA A 221 19.47 -2.57 6.49
CA ALA A 221 19.55 -2.58 5.03
C ALA A 221 21.03 -2.74 4.65
N GLY A 222 21.45 -3.96 4.34
CA GLY A 222 22.86 -4.31 4.17
C GLY A 222 23.70 -3.92 5.40
N GLY A 223 24.74 -3.12 5.18
CA GLY A 223 25.62 -2.59 6.23
C GLY A 223 25.33 -1.15 6.68
N TYR A 224 24.18 -0.60 6.30
CA TYR A 224 23.85 0.81 6.53
C TYR A 224 23.21 1.06 7.90
N SER A 225 23.12 2.34 8.28
CA SER A 225 22.55 2.80 9.56
C SER A 225 21.03 2.84 9.61
N TRP A 226 20.35 2.35 8.56
CA TRP A 226 18.90 2.23 8.49
C TRP A 226 18.48 0.79 8.25
N ASN A 227 17.21 0.50 8.55
CA ASN A 227 16.66 -0.85 8.45
C ASN A 227 15.69 -0.99 7.28
N PHE A 228 15.48 -2.23 6.84
CA PHE A 228 14.57 -2.61 5.77
C PHE A 228 13.35 -3.37 6.33
N PRO A 229 12.12 -3.10 5.84
CA PRO A 229 11.78 -2.11 4.81
C PRO A 229 11.71 -0.68 5.37
N PHE A 230 11.86 0.30 4.48
CA PHE A 230 11.79 1.72 4.79
C PHE A 230 10.89 2.49 3.82
N ILE A 231 10.63 3.76 4.15
CA ILE A 231 10.00 4.74 3.27
C ILE A 231 10.96 5.89 3.05
N ASP A 232 11.21 6.23 1.80
CA ASP A 232 11.95 7.42 1.41
C ASP A 232 11.05 8.67 1.43
N ILE A 233 11.54 9.69 2.12
CA ILE A 233 10.89 10.98 2.30
C ILE A 233 11.74 12.03 1.59
N PHE A 234 11.28 12.43 0.42
CA PHE A 234 11.83 13.53 -0.34
C PHE A 234 11.21 14.85 0.10
N PHE A 235 11.87 15.96 -0.24
CA PHE A 235 11.36 17.29 0.04
C PHE A 235 11.29 18.14 -1.21
N TYR A 236 10.33 19.07 -1.28
CA TYR A 236 10.20 19.98 -2.40
C TYR A 236 10.14 21.45 -1.99
N ILE A 237 10.54 22.32 -2.91
CA ILE A 237 10.33 23.77 -2.89
C ILE A 237 9.34 24.13 -4.00
N THR A 238 8.58 25.22 -3.82
CA THR A 238 7.70 25.73 -4.88
C THR A 238 7.87 27.22 -5.13
N ASN A 239 7.47 27.66 -6.31
CA ASN A 239 7.15 29.06 -6.58
C ASN A 239 5.69 29.15 -7.03
N GLU A 240 5.32 30.23 -7.72
CA GLU A 240 3.97 30.43 -8.23
C GLU A 240 3.51 29.28 -9.16
N THR A 241 4.38 28.81 -10.05
CA THR A 241 4.03 27.95 -11.20
C THR A 241 4.65 26.55 -11.16
N HIS A 242 5.74 26.34 -10.43
CA HIS A 242 6.54 25.12 -10.46
C HIS A 242 6.90 24.61 -9.05
N LEU A 243 7.29 23.35 -9.03
CA LEU A 243 7.78 22.60 -7.88
C LEU A 243 9.11 21.95 -8.27
N TRP A 244 10.06 21.93 -7.34
CA TRP A 244 11.36 21.29 -7.47
C TRP A 244 11.57 20.33 -6.32
N GLU A 245 11.99 19.11 -6.63
CA GLU A 245 12.50 18.21 -5.61
C GLU A 245 13.90 18.67 -5.19
N THR A 246 14.16 18.67 -3.88
CA THR A 246 15.34 19.32 -3.31
C THR A 246 16.63 18.60 -3.66
N THR A 247 16.65 17.28 -3.79
CA THR A 247 17.85 16.50 -4.11
C THR A 247 18.13 16.41 -5.61
N ASN A 248 17.12 16.63 -6.45
CA ASN A 248 17.21 16.72 -7.90
C ASN A 248 16.56 18.01 -8.44
N PRO A 249 17.25 19.17 -8.35
CA PRO A 249 16.69 20.46 -8.75
C PRO A 249 16.45 20.60 -10.26
N ASP A 250 16.99 19.70 -11.08
CA ASP A 250 16.69 19.68 -12.52
C ASP A 250 15.32 19.06 -12.83
N ASN A 251 14.73 18.36 -11.86
CA ASN A 251 13.39 17.79 -11.96
C ASN A 251 12.31 18.85 -11.66
N ILE A 252 12.08 19.73 -12.63
CA ILE A 252 11.12 20.83 -12.54
C ILE A 252 9.72 20.36 -12.96
N ILE A 253 8.74 20.48 -12.07
CA ILE A 253 7.38 20.01 -12.31
C ILE A 253 6.39 21.16 -12.23
N LYS A 254 5.51 21.29 -13.22
CA LYS A 254 4.46 22.30 -13.20
C LYS A 254 3.44 22.01 -12.09
N LYS A 255 3.12 23.02 -11.27
CA LYS A 255 2.10 22.90 -10.22
C LYS A 255 0.73 22.54 -10.75
N GLU A 256 0.41 22.93 -11.99
CA GLU A 256 -0.81 22.51 -12.66
C GLU A 256 -0.88 21.00 -12.97
N TYR A 257 0.20 20.23 -12.85
CA TYR A 257 0.14 18.77 -12.96
C TYR A 257 -0.07 18.11 -11.59
N ILE A 258 0.21 18.86 -10.52
CA ILE A 258 0.15 18.39 -9.14
C ILE A 258 -1.17 18.78 -8.48
N PHE A 259 -1.51 20.07 -8.50
CA PHE A 259 -2.55 20.65 -7.66
C PHE A 259 -3.85 20.97 -8.42
N PRO A 260 -5.02 20.90 -7.75
CA PRO A 260 -5.21 20.35 -6.41
C PRO A 260 -4.85 18.86 -6.39
N LEU A 261 -4.35 18.36 -5.25
CA LEU A 261 -4.07 16.93 -5.13
C LEU A 261 -5.36 16.13 -5.26
N ILE A 262 -5.23 14.87 -5.66
CA ILE A 262 -6.33 13.90 -5.69
C ILE A 262 -6.00 12.72 -4.79
N MET A 263 -7.02 12.01 -4.31
CA MET A 263 -6.83 10.76 -3.59
C MET A 263 -6.67 9.63 -4.60
N ARG A 264 -5.57 8.88 -4.52
CA ARG A 264 -5.33 7.68 -5.32
C ARG A 264 -5.17 6.45 -4.44
N PRO A 265 -5.53 5.26 -4.96
CA PRO A 265 -5.35 4.01 -4.23
C PRO A 265 -3.86 3.64 -4.11
N PHE A 266 -3.46 3.12 -2.96
CA PHE A 266 -2.16 2.50 -2.76
C PHE A 266 -2.28 1.42 -1.68
N GLY A 267 -2.37 0.16 -2.11
CA GLY A 267 -2.69 -0.98 -1.26
C GLY A 267 -4.09 -0.84 -0.69
N GLU A 268 -4.22 -0.86 0.63
CA GLU A 268 -5.50 -0.65 1.32
C GLU A 268 -5.80 0.84 1.61
N LEU A 269 -4.88 1.75 1.26
CA LEU A 269 -4.97 3.17 1.60
C LEU A 269 -5.44 4.03 0.44
N TRP A 270 -6.02 5.16 0.81
CA TRP A 270 -6.23 6.29 -0.08
C TRP A 270 -5.21 7.37 0.30
N LEU A 271 -4.34 7.76 -0.63
CA LEU A 271 -3.25 8.69 -0.36
C LEU A 271 -3.29 9.88 -1.32
N PRO A 272 -2.84 11.08 -0.89
CA PRO A 272 -2.74 12.21 -1.79
C PRO A 272 -1.69 11.95 -2.88
N ALA A 273 -2.02 12.34 -4.10
CA ALA A 273 -1.16 12.22 -5.27
C ALA A 273 -1.40 13.39 -6.24
N PRO A 274 -0.44 13.68 -7.14
CA PRO A 274 -0.64 14.62 -8.24
C PRO A 274 -1.90 14.34 -9.06
N ARG A 275 -2.62 15.38 -9.48
CA ARG A 275 -3.85 15.23 -10.30
C ARG A 275 -3.64 14.68 -11.70
N LYS A 276 -2.43 14.83 -12.26
CA LYS A 276 -2.05 14.35 -13.59
C LYS A 276 -0.83 13.42 -13.48
N PRO A 277 -0.97 12.23 -12.87
CA PRO A 277 0.15 11.31 -12.65
C PRO A 277 0.85 10.90 -13.95
N GLU A 278 0.12 10.83 -15.07
CA GLU A 278 0.69 10.51 -16.38
C GLU A 278 1.73 11.52 -16.87
N LYS A 279 1.74 12.75 -16.32
CA LYS A 279 2.74 13.78 -16.66
C LYS A 279 4.09 13.59 -15.95
N PHE A 280 4.20 12.60 -15.07
CA PHE A 280 5.41 12.28 -14.31
C PHE A 280 6.24 11.17 -14.98
N PHE A 281 5.72 10.55 -16.03
CA PHE A 281 6.40 9.47 -16.75
C PHE A 281 6.76 9.96 -18.16
N ASN A 282 8.04 9.81 -18.53
CA ASN A 282 8.54 10.08 -19.89
C ASN A 282 8.53 8.81 -20.78
N PHE A 283 7.85 7.76 -20.32
CA PHE A 283 7.68 6.47 -20.99
C PHE A 283 6.21 6.03 -20.90
N ASP A 284 5.81 5.07 -21.74
CA ASP A 284 4.50 4.42 -21.60
C ASP A 284 4.55 3.42 -20.42
N PRO A 285 3.80 3.67 -19.33
CA PRO A 285 3.82 2.80 -18.15
C PRO A 285 3.27 1.39 -18.39
N TYR A 286 2.62 1.14 -19.55
CA TYR A 286 2.00 -0.14 -19.92
C TYR A 286 2.73 -0.90 -21.04
N ASP A 287 3.80 -0.36 -21.63
CA ASP A 287 4.55 -1.07 -22.68
C ASP A 287 5.61 -1.99 -22.06
N ASN A 288 6.68 -1.41 -21.52
CA ASN A 288 7.79 -2.14 -20.93
C ASN A 288 7.76 -2.02 -19.41
N CYS A 289 7.69 -3.16 -18.74
CA CYS A 289 7.78 -3.26 -17.30
C CYS A 289 9.25 -3.50 -16.95
N ILE A 290 9.81 -2.60 -16.17
CA ILE A 290 11.24 -2.53 -15.86
C ILE A 290 11.39 -2.68 -14.34
N GLY A 291 12.30 -3.56 -13.93
CA GLY A 291 12.69 -3.75 -12.53
C GLY A 291 13.47 -2.57 -11.97
N HIS A 292 13.62 -2.48 -10.65
CA HIS A 292 14.58 -1.54 -10.07
C HIS A 292 16.02 -2.03 -10.28
N PHE A 293 16.94 -1.09 -10.47
CA PHE A 293 18.38 -1.36 -10.60
C PHE A 293 19.10 -1.37 -9.24
N TRP A 294 18.41 -1.05 -8.15
CA TRP A 294 18.97 -0.96 -6.81
C TRP A 294 18.16 -1.81 -5.85
N ASN A 295 18.80 -2.72 -5.15
CA ASN A 295 18.18 -3.59 -4.16
C ASN A 295 18.29 -2.93 -2.78
N HIS A 296 17.20 -2.33 -2.29
CA HIS A 296 17.21 -1.56 -1.06
C HIS A 296 17.34 -2.41 0.20
N ARG A 297 17.00 -3.69 0.14
CA ARG A 297 17.21 -4.63 1.25
C ARG A 297 18.67 -4.80 1.61
N TYR A 298 19.54 -4.82 0.60
CA TYR A 298 20.98 -4.99 0.79
C TYR A 298 21.78 -3.72 0.48
N GLU A 299 21.13 -2.69 -0.04
CA GLU A 299 21.73 -1.42 -0.49
C GLU A 299 22.88 -1.65 -1.49
N ILE A 300 22.59 -2.45 -2.51
CA ILE A 300 23.52 -2.80 -3.60
C ILE A 300 22.85 -2.64 -4.96
N GLY A 301 23.66 -2.31 -5.97
CA GLY A 301 23.23 -2.36 -7.36
C GLY A 301 22.95 -3.79 -7.82
N GLN A 302 21.99 -3.95 -8.71
CA GLN A 302 21.64 -5.22 -9.33
C GLN A 302 21.35 -5.05 -10.83
N GLU A 303 21.33 -6.15 -11.57
CA GLU A 303 20.93 -6.15 -12.97
C GLU A 303 19.46 -5.73 -13.11
N GLN A 304 19.20 -4.77 -13.99
CA GLN A 304 17.86 -4.28 -14.25
C GLN A 304 17.13 -5.19 -15.25
N LEU A 305 16.25 -6.04 -14.74
CA LEU A 305 15.41 -6.90 -15.57
C LEU A 305 14.29 -6.11 -16.25
N SER A 306 13.84 -6.57 -17.43
CA SER A 306 12.68 -5.99 -18.10
C SER A 306 11.88 -7.03 -18.90
N THR A 307 10.58 -6.78 -19.05
CA THR A 307 9.70 -7.60 -19.89
C THR A 307 8.50 -6.77 -20.37
N LYS A 308 7.80 -7.23 -21.41
CA LYS A 308 6.55 -6.58 -21.83
C LYS A 308 5.52 -6.68 -20.70
N CYS A 309 4.91 -5.55 -20.32
CA CYS A 309 3.92 -5.54 -19.24
C CYS A 309 2.73 -6.46 -19.55
N ASN A 310 2.38 -6.65 -20.82
CA ASN A 310 1.32 -7.57 -21.24
C ASN A 310 1.58 -9.01 -20.77
N HIS A 311 2.83 -9.45 -20.69
CA HIS A 311 3.18 -10.77 -20.18
C HIS A 311 2.93 -10.93 -18.68
N LEU A 312 2.70 -9.83 -17.95
CA LEU A 312 2.52 -9.83 -16.51
C LEU A 312 1.06 -9.69 -16.08
N LYS A 313 0.15 -9.28 -16.98
CA LYS A 313 -1.27 -9.02 -16.68
C LYS A 313 -2.05 -10.25 -16.19
N HIS A 314 -1.54 -11.44 -16.45
CA HIS A 314 -2.13 -12.70 -15.97
C HIS A 314 -1.67 -13.08 -14.55
N ILE A 315 -0.62 -12.43 -14.04
CA ILE A 315 0.01 -12.71 -12.74
C ILE A 315 -0.29 -11.57 -11.77
N TYR A 316 -0.01 -10.34 -12.20
CA TYR A 316 -0.21 -9.13 -11.42
C TYR A 316 -1.37 -8.33 -12.02
N PRO A 317 -2.16 -7.65 -11.17
CA PRO A 317 -3.20 -6.80 -11.68
C PRO A 317 -2.65 -5.48 -12.22
N PHE A 318 -3.31 -5.02 -13.27
CA PHE A 318 -3.04 -3.75 -13.91
C PHE A 318 -4.31 -2.92 -13.97
N VAL A 319 -4.13 -1.61 -13.90
CA VAL A 319 -5.20 -0.63 -14.07
C VAL A 319 -5.46 -0.45 -15.56
N GLU A 320 -6.72 -0.59 -15.95
CA GLU A 320 -7.22 -0.21 -17.27
C GLU A 320 -8.07 1.06 -17.15
N ARG A 321 -7.84 2.00 -18.09
CA ARG A 321 -8.58 3.27 -18.19
C ARG A 321 -9.38 3.27 -19.48
N HIS A 322 -10.63 3.70 -19.40
CA HIS A 322 -11.50 3.83 -20.58
C HIS A 322 -11.46 5.26 -21.12
N ASN A 323 -11.15 5.39 -22.41
CA ASN A 323 -10.91 6.65 -23.11
C ASN A 323 -12.19 7.48 -23.20
N GLN A 324 -12.31 8.48 -22.33
CA GLN A 324 -12.91 9.78 -22.62
C GLN A 324 -12.71 10.80 -21.47
N SER A 325 -12.36 10.34 -20.26
CA SER A 325 -12.19 11.24 -19.10
C SER A 325 -11.14 10.82 -18.07
N ASN A 326 -10.53 9.63 -18.18
CA ASN A 326 -9.77 8.99 -17.08
C ASN A 326 -10.56 8.92 -15.75
N SER A 327 -11.89 9.08 -15.79
CA SER A 327 -12.71 9.11 -14.58
C SER A 327 -13.01 7.72 -14.04
N ILE A 328 -12.64 6.66 -14.78
CA ILE A 328 -12.85 5.27 -14.38
C ILE A 328 -11.52 4.51 -14.49
N GLU A 329 -11.13 3.90 -13.38
CA GLU A 329 -9.95 3.02 -13.28
C GLU A 329 -10.40 1.62 -12.86
N ILE A 330 -10.15 0.62 -13.72
CA ILE A 330 -10.52 -0.77 -13.47
C ILE A 330 -9.25 -1.55 -13.16
N LEU A 331 -9.10 -1.99 -11.90
CA LEU A 331 -8.03 -2.91 -11.53
C LEU A 331 -8.45 -4.33 -11.83
N ARG A 332 -7.67 -5.03 -12.63
CA ARG A 332 -7.94 -6.44 -12.97
C ARG A 332 -6.67 -7.23 -13.20
N THR A 333 -6.74 -8.53 -12.95
CA THR A 333 -5.91 -9.51 -13.66
C THR A 333 -6.67 -9.97 -14.91
N ASN A 334 -6.00 -10.49 -15.94
CA ASN A 334 -6.56 -10.89 -17.26
C ASN A 334 -8.09 -10.99 -17.40
N HIS A 335 -8.76 -11.79 -16.55
CA HIS A 335 -10.20 -12.02 -16.62
C HIS A 335 -10.98 -11.66 -15.35
N THR A 336 -10.30 -11.20 -14.30
CA THR A 336 -10.91 -10.94 -12.99
C THR A 336 -10.78 -9.48 -12.63
N ILE A 337 -11.91 -8.77 -12.63
CA ILE A 337 -12.00 -7.43 -12.07
C ILE A 337 -11.90 -7.56 -10.54
N ILE A 338 -10.89 -6.89 -9.98
CA ILE A 338 -10.70 -6.80 -8.52
C ILE A 338 -11.61 -5.69 -8.00
N HIS A 339 -11.48 -4.49 -8.57
CA HIS A 339 -12.34 -3.36 -8.26
C HIS A 339 -12.31 -2.30 -9.35
N THR A 340 -13.32 -1.45 -9.35
CA THR A 340 -13.45 -0.29 -10.23
C THR A 340 -13.54 0.98 -9.39
N ILE A 341 -12.72 1.98 -9.70
CA ILE A 341 -12.74 3.30 -9.06
C ILE A 341 -13.39 4.30 -10.02
N PHE A 342 -14.28 5.13 -9.47
CA PHE A 342 -14.93 6.23 -10.17
C PHE A 342 -14.51 7.55 -9.53
N TYR A 343 -13.71 8.31 -10.26
CA TYR A 343 -13.33 9.69 -9.95
C TYR A 343 -14.47 10.63 -10.37
N ASN A 344 -14.80 11.58 -9.50
CA ASN A 344 -15.85 12.58 -9.72
C ASN A 344 -15.30 13.87 -10.31
#